data_AF-F4ZNH1-F1
#
_entry.id   AF-F4ZNH1-F1
#
_cell.length_a   1.000
_cell.length_b   1.000
_cell.length_c   1.000
_cell.angle_alpha   90.00
_cell.angle_beta   90.00
_cell.angle_gamma   90.00
#
_symmetry.space_group_name_H-M   'P 1'
#
loop_
_entity.id
_entity.type
_entity.pdbx_description
1 polymer ?
#
loop_
_entity_poly.entity_id
_entity_poly.type
_entity_poly.pdbx_seq_one_letter_code
_entity_poly.pdbx_strand_id
1 'polypeptide(L)'
;KPTDGYSTYELHIHESILDAAIAVTNAIGKLIKAATATQQEIVQAGRGTLSKSTFYKKNNRWTEGLISAAKAVASSTNTLIETADGVLSGRNSPEQLIVASNNVAASTAQLVAASRVKAGFMSKSQESLEEASKEVGAACRALVRQVQSMIKDRDQGEEQVDYGKLGAHEFKVREMEQQVEILQLENSLAAARQRLGEMRKVSYQE
;
A
#
# COMPACT_ATOMS: atom_id res chain seq x y z
N LYS A 1 -28.01 -15.81 -10.21
CA LYS A 1 -27.24 -16.44 -9.11
C LYS A 1 -27.58 -15.67 -7.85
N PRO A 2 -27.99 -16.33 -6.75
CA PRO A 2 -28.48 -15.62 -5.59
C PRO A 2 -27.31 -14.94 -4.87
N THR A 3 -27.49 -13.65 -4.61
CA THR A 3 -26.70 -12.85 -3.68
C THR A 3 -27.12 -13.22 -2.25
N ASP A 4 -26.85 -14.45 -1.83
CA ASP A 4 -27.25 -14.96 -0.51
C ASP A 4 -26.01 -15.12 0.37
N GLY A 5 -25.88 -14.28 1.40
CA GLY A 5 -24.91 -14.47 2.47
C GLY A 5 -24.42 -13.19 3.16
N TYR A 6 -24.44 -12.05 2.49
CA TYR A 6 -23.88 -10.81 3.04
C TYR A 6 -24.96 -9.90 3.65
N SER A 7 -24.69 -9.37 4.84
CA SER A 7 -25.48 -8.28 5.41
C SER A 7 -25.39 -7.04 4.50
N THR A 8 -26.43 -6.21 4.49
CA THR A 8 -26.42 -4.91 3.76
C THR A 8 -25.24 -4.04 4.14
N TYR A 9 -24.79 -4.15 5.39
CA TYR A 9 -23.60 -3.50 5.91
C TYR A 9 -22.29 -4.06 5.31
N GLU A 10 -22.16 -5.38 5.23
CA GLU A 10 -20.99 -6.03 4.61
C GLU A 10 -20.89 -5.70 3.12
N LEU A 11 -22.03 -5.64 2.42
CA LEU A 11 -22.07 -5.22 1.02
C LEU A 11 -21.53 -3.79 0.82
N HIS A 12 -21.88 -2.86 1.71
CA HIS A 12 -21.40 -1.49 1.62
C HIS A 12 -19.89 -1.37 1.85
N ILE A 13 -19.36 -2.15 2.80
CA ILE A 13 -17.92 -2.25 3.06
C ILE A 13 -17.20 -2.82 1.83
N HIS A 14 -17.74 -3.90 1.26
CA HIS A 14 -17.15 -4.58 0.10
C HIS A 14 -17.10 -3.65 -1.12
N GLU A 15 -18.18 -2.90 -1.37
CA GLU A 15 -18.24 -1.89 -2.43
C GLU A 15 -17.20 -0.78 -2.20
N SER A 16 -17.08 -0.28 -0.97
CA SER A 16 -16.08 0.76 -0.65
C SER A 16 -14.64 0.29 -0.88
N ILE A 17 -14.30 -0.95 -0.52
CA ILE A 17 -12.95 -1.51 -0.75
C ILE A 17 -12.68 -1.63 -2.25
N LEU A 18 -13.67 -2.13 -3.00
CA LEU A 18 -13.55 -2.31 -4.44
C LEU A 18 -13.34 -0.96 -5.16
N ASP A 19 -14.14 0.05 -4.81
CA ASP A 19 -14.02 1.40 -5.39
C ASP A 19 -12.64 2.01 -5.14
N ALA A 20 -12.11 1.86 -3.92
CA ALA A 20 -10.79 2.38 -3.60
C ALA A 20 -9.66 1.59 -4.30
N ALA A 21 -9.78 0.27 -4.44
CA ALA A 21 -8.83 -0.52 -5.22
C ALA A 21 -8.84 -0.17 -6.71
N ILE A 22 -10.02 0.13 -7.27
CA ILE A 22 -10.19 0.63 -8.64
C ILE A 22 -9.55 2.02 -8.77
N ALA A 23 -9.78 2.93 -7.82
CA ALA A 23 -9.18 4.27 -7.83
C ALA A 23 -7.65 4.21 -7.81
N VAL A 24 -7.06 3.34 -6.98
CA VAL A 24 -5.62 3.10 -6.93
C VAL A 24 -5.12 2.58 -8.28
N THR A 25 -5.76 1.56 -8.84
CA THR A 25 -5.36 0.97 -10.13
C THR A 25 -5.45 1.97 -11.28
N ASN A 26 -6.48 2.81 -11.31
CA ASN A 26 -6.64 3.88 -12.29
C ASN A 26 -5.50 4.91 -12.18
N ALA A 27 -5.13 5.32 -10.97
CA ALA A 27 -4.01 6.22 -10.73
C ALA A 27 -2.67 5.59 -11.19
N ILE A 28 -2.46 4.30 -10.92
CA ILE A 28 -1.29 3.56 -11.39
C ILE A 28 -1.25 3.51 -12.92
N GLY A 29 -2.39 3.30 -13.57
CA GLY A 29 -2.49 3.35 -15.03
C GLY A 29 -2.06 4.69 -15.62
N LYS A 30 -2.43 5.81 -14.99
CA LYS A 30 -1.93 7.15 -15.36
C LYS A 30 -0.43 7.28 -15.13
N LEU A 31 0.07 6.80 -13.98
CA LEU A 31 1.48 6.83 -13.64
C LEU A 31 2.35 6.05 -14.63
N ILE A 32 1.92 4.86 -15.07
CA ILE A 32 2.64 4.07 -16.07
C ILE A 32 2.71 4.81 -17.42
N LYS A 33 1.62 5.47 -17.82
CA LYS A 33 1.61 6.30 -19.05
C LYS A 33 2.60 7.47 -18.92
N ALA A 34 2.58 8.19 -17.80
CA ALA A 34 3.51 9.28 -17.53
C ALA A 34 4.97 8.80 -17.48
N ALA A 35 5.24 7.67 -16.83
CA ALA A 35 6.56 7.07 -16.75
C ALA A 35 7.10 6.67 -18.14
N THR A 36 6.24 6.09 -18.97
CA THR A 36 6.58 5.72 -20.35
C THR A 36 6.88 6.95 -21.19
N ALA A 37 6.07 8.01 -21.07
CA ALA A 37 6.32 9.28 -21.77
C ALA A 37 7.66 9.89 -21.33
N THR A 38 7.96 9.87 -20.03
CA THR A 38 9.24 10.37 -19.51
C THR A 38 10.43 9.57 -19.98
N GLN A 39 10.34 8.23 -19.98
CA GLN A 39 11.41 7.39 -20.54
C GLN A 39 11.64 7.71 -22.03
N GLN A 40 10.57 7.89 -22.80
CA GLN A 40 10.67 8.24 -24.22
C GLN A 40 11.30 9.63 -24.43
N GLU A 41 10.91 10.63 -23.64
CA GLU A 41 11.51 11.98 -23.67
C GLU A 41 13.01 11.91 -23.37
N ILE A 42 13.40 11.23 -22.28
CA ILE A 42 14.79 11.04 -21.87
C ILE A 42 15.62 10.42 -23.00
N VAL A 43 15.11 9.35 -23.61
CA VAL A 43 15.82 8.64 -24.68
C VAL A 43 15.90 9.49 -25.93
N GLN A 44 14.83 10.20 -26.30
CA GLN A 44 14.81 11.04 -27.49
C GLN A 44 15.75 12.24 -27.35
N ALA A 45 15.79 12.89 -26.19
CA ALA A 45 16.70 13.99 -25.91
C ALA A 45 18.15 13.51 -25.74
N GLY A 46 18.37 12.36 -25.10
CA GLY A 46 19.70 11.88 -24.70
C GLY A 46 20.45 11.02 -25.73
N ARG A 47 19.77 10.44 -26.72
CA ARG A 47 20.41 9.52 -27.68
C ARG A 47 21.22 10.21 -28.77
N GLY A 48 20.93 11.48 -29.08
CA GLY A 48 21.50 12.15 -30.25
C GLY A 48 21.27 11.34 -31.54
N THR A 49 22.35 10.98 -32.23
CA THR A 49 22.31 10.15 -33.45
C THR A 49 22.26 8.64 -33.16
N LEU A 50 22.43 8.22 -31.91
CA LEU A 50 22.45 6.80 -31.53
C LEU A 50 21.06 6.15 -31.68
N SER A 51 21.08 4.84 -31.91
CA SER A 51 19.87 4.01 -31.79
C SER A 51 19.39 3.94 -30.34
N LYS A 52 18.09 3.67 -30.12
CA LYS A 52 17.53 3.46 -28.77
C LYS A 52 18.25 2.33 -28.02
N SER A 53 18.53 1.22 -28.70
CA SER A 53 19.23 0.06 -28.12
C SER A 53 20.63 0.44 -27.60
N THR A 54 21.39 1.19 -28.40
CA THR A 54 22.72 1.67 -28.02
C THR A 54 22.65 2.62 -26.82
N PHE A 55 21.65 3.51 -26.77
CA PHE A 55 21.45 4.41 -25.63
C PHE A 55 21.18 3.66 -24.32
N TYR A 56 20.26 2.68 -24.33
CA TYR A 56 19.97 1.87 -23.15
C TYR A 56 21.19 1.05 -22.71
N LYS A 57 21.92 0.44 -23.65
CA LYS A 57 23.15 -0.32 -23.33
C LYS A 57 24.22 0.57 -22.69
N LYS A 58 24.39 1.80 -23.16
CA LYS A 58 25.34 2.77 -22.59
C LYS A 58 24.89 3.28 -21.20
N ASN A 59 23.58 3.35 -20.97
CA ASN A 59 22.97 3.75 -19.69
C ASN A 59 22.40 2.53 -18.95
N ASN A 60 23.14 1.41 -18.90
CA ASN A 60 22.63 0.14 -18.39
C ASN A 60 22.12 0.21 -16.94
N ARG A 61 22.85 0.84 -16.01
CA ARG A 61 22.45 0.98 -14.59
C ARG A 61 21.12 1.72 -14.44
N TRP A 62 20.91 2.77 -15.23
CA TRP A 62 19.65 3.49 -15.24
C TRP A 62 18.53 2.65 -15.84
N THR A 63 18.81 1.94 -16.94
CA THR A 63 17.85 1.05 -17.59
C THR A 63 17.40 -0.08 -16.65
N GLU A 64 18.33 -0.75 -15.99
CA GLU A 64 18.04 -1.79 -14.99
C GLU A 64 17.28 -1.24 -13.78
N GLY A 65 17.66 -0.06 -13.27
CA GLY A 65 16.95 0.60 -12.18
C GLY A 65 15.50 0.94 -12.55
N LEU A 66 15.26 1.43 -13.76
CA LEU A 66 13.92 1.73 -14.26
C LEU A 66 13.09 0.46 -14.46
N ILE A 67 13.67 -0.60 -15.03
CA ILE A 67 13.01 -1.90 -15.21
C ILE A 67 12.65 -2.52 -13.86
N SER A 68 13.58 -2.50 -12.90
CA SER A 68 13.37 -3.03 -11.56
C SER A 68 12.24 -2.28 -10.84
N ALA A 69 12.24 -0.95 -10.87
CA ALA A 69 11.18 -0.16 -10.28
C ALA A 69 9.82 -0.40 -10.95
N ALA A 70 9.77 -0.51 -12.27
CA ALA A 70 8.53 -0.84 -13.00
C ALA A 70 8.00 -2.24 -12.63
N LYS A 71 8.88 -3.24 -12.49
CA LYS A 71 8.51 -4.59 -12.00
C LYS A 71 7.98 -4.55 -10.57
N ALA A 72 8.59 -3.75 -9.69
CA ALA A 72 8.10 -3.57 -8.32
C ALA A 72 6.70 -2.93 -8.28
N VAL A 73 6.43 -1.94 -9.14
CA VAL A 73 5.07 -1.37 -9.30
C VAL A 73 4.08 -2.43 -9.76
N ALA A 74 4.42 -3.20 -10.81
CA ALA A 74 3.55 -4.26 -11.31
C ALA A 74 3.25 -5.34 -10.24
N SER A 75 4.29 -5.82 -9.54
CA SER A 75 4.16 -6.82 -8.48
C SER A 75 3.31 -6.32 -7.32
N SER A 76 3.62 -5.13 -6.78
CA SER A 76 2.83 -4.55 -5.68
C SER A 76 1.38 -4.26 -6.06
N THR A 77 1.12 -3.88 -7.32
CA THR A 77 -0.26 -3.71 -7.82
C THR A 77 -1.00 -5.04 -7.86
N ASN A 78 -0.36 -6.10 -8.34
CA ASN A 78 -0.97 -7.43 -8.37
C ASN A 78 -1.27 -7.92 -6.95
N THR A 79 -0.32 -7.79 -6.03
CA THR A 79 -0.52 -8.12 -4.61
C THR A 79 -1.66 -7.30 -4.00
N LEU A 80 -1.80 -6.02 -4.32
CA LEU A 80 -2.93 -5.21 -3.83
C LEU A 80 -4.27 -5.79 -4.25
N ILE A 81 -4.42 -6.15 -5.53
CA ILE A 81 -5.67 -6.71 -6.06
C ILE A 81 -5.98 -8.08 -5.47
N GLU A 82 -4.99 -8.98 -5.41
CA GLU A 82 -5.13 -10.30 -4.79
C GLU A 82 -5.47 -10.18 -3.30
N THR A 83 -4.88 -9.19 -2.62
CA THR A 83 -5.14 -8.94 -1.21
C THR A 83 -6.56 -8.42 -1.02
N ALA A 84 -6.99 -7.45 -1.84
CA ALA A 84 -8.35 -6.91 -1.80
C ALA A 84 -9.39 -8.01 -2.05
N ASP A 85 -9.21 -8.84 -3.09
CA ASP A 85 -10.08 -10.00 -3.34
C ASP A 85 -10.09 -10.97 -2.14
N GLY A 86 -8.93 -11.25 -1.56
CA GLY A 86 -8.83 -12.09 -0.38
C GLY A 86 -9.53 -11.51 0.86
N VAL A 87 -9.55 -10.18 1.04
CA VAL A 87 -10.30 -9.54 2.13
C VAL A 87 -11.81 -9.70 1.88
N LEU A 88 -12.28 -9.46 0.66
CA LEU A 88 -13.70 -9.62 0.29
C LEU A 88 -14.18 -11.06 0.42
N SER A 89 -13.30 -12.04 0.20
CA SER A 89 -13.60 -13.46 0.35
C SER A 89 -13.28 -14.02 1.74
N GLY A 90 -12.87 -13.19 2.71
CA GLY A 90 -12.49 -13.61 4.07
C GLY A 90 -11.21 -14.45 4.18
N ARG A 91 -10.39 -14.55 3.13
CA ARG A 91 -9.10 -15.27 3.11
C ARG A 91 -7.96 -14.44 3.70
N ASN A 92 -8.05 -13.12 3.60
CA ASN A 92 -7.03 -12.18 4.08
C ASN A 92 -7.63 -11.22 5.12
N SER A 93 -6.77 -10.71 5.99
CA SER A 93 -7.14 -9.69 6.97
C SER A 93 -7.13 -8.28 6.36
N PRO A 94 -7.98 -7.36 6.85
CA PRO A 94 -7.94 -5.95 6.49
C PRO A 94 -6.54 -5.30 6.61
N GLU A 95 -5.76 -5.68 7.62
CA GLU A 95 -4.42 -5.16 7.86
C GLU A 95 -3.45 -5.54 6.73
N GLN A 96 -3.62 -6.71 6.11
CA GLN A 96 -2.83 -7.10 4.93
C GLN A 96 -3.06 -6.12 3.78
N LEU A 97 -4.31 -5.66 3.59
CA LEU A 97 -4.65 -4.69 2.54
C LEU A 97 -4.00 -3.32 2.79
N ILE A 98 -3.88 -2.91 4.07
CA ILE A 98 -3.13 -1.70 4.45
C ILE A 98 -1.66 -1.82 4.03
N VAL A 99 -1.03 -2.96 4.31
CA VAL A 99 0.39 -3.19 3.94
C VAL A 99 0.57 -3.22 2.43
N ALA A 100 -0.31 -3.92 1.70
CA ALA A 100 -0.26 -3.97 0.24
C ALA A 100 -0.40 -2.57 -0.40
N SER A 101 -1.32 -1.75 0.11
CA SER A 101 -1.51 -0.35 -0.33
C SER A 101 -0.26 0.51 -0.11
N ASN A 102 0.40 0.37 1.04
CA ASN A 102 1.64 1.11 1.33
C ASN A 102 2.80 0.68 0.40
N ASN A 103 2.88 -0.61 0.06
CA ASN A 103 3.89 -1.11 -0.88
C ASN A 103 3.72 -0.53 -2.29
N VAL A 104 2.48 -0.33 -2.75
CA VAL A 104 2.18 0.35 -4.03
C VAL A 104 2.65 1.82 -4.00
N ALA A 105 2.38 2.55 -2.91
CA ALA A 105 2.84 3.93 -2.78
C ALA A 105 4.39 4.02 -2.77
N ALA A 106 5.06 3.07 -2.10
CA ALA A 106 6.52 3.02 -2.04
C ALA A 106 7.16 2.67 -3.41
N SER A 107 6.64 1.65 -4.10
CA SER A 107 7.17 1.22 -5.40
C SER A 107 6.99 2.28 -6.48
N THR A 108 5.86 3.01 -6.46
CA THR A 108 5.63 4.12 -7.39
C THR A 108 6.55 5.31 -7.13
N ALA A 109 6.83 5.63 -5.86
CA ALA A 109 7.84 6.64 -5.51
C ALA A 109 9.25 6.23 -5.97
N GLN A 110 9.60 4.94 -5.84
CA GLN A 110 10.86 4.40 -6.36
C GLN A 110 10.95 4.55 -7.89
N LEU A 111 9.87 4.31 -8.62
CA LEU A 111 9.83 4.50 -10.08
C LEU A 111 10.06 5.96 -10.47
N VAL A 112 9.45 6.91 -9.76
CA VAL A 112 9.70 8.35 -9.95
C VAL A 112 11.19 8.67 -9.73
N ALA A 113 11.78 8.18 -8.64
CA ALA A 113 13.17 8.40 -8.33
C ALA A 113 14.11 7.81 -9.40
N ALA A 114 13.83 6.59 -9.87
CA ALA A 114 14.60 5.94 -10.94
C ALA A 114 14.50 6.71 -12.27
N SER A 115 13.31 7.20 -12.63
CA SER A 115 13.11 8.05 -13.82
C SER A 115 13.92 9.34 -13.74
N ARG A 116 13.88 10.02 -12.58
CA ARG A 116 14.48 11.34 -12.36
C ARG A 116 15.99 11.38 -12.64
N VAL A 117 16.71 10.27 -12.44
CA VAL A 117 18.18 10.18 -12.64
C VAL A 117 18.65 10.66 -14.02
N LYS A 118 17.83 10.49 -15.05
CA LYS A 118 18.15 10.91 -16.43
C LYS A 118 17.18 11.92 -17.02
N ALA A 119 16.17 12.35 -16.24
CA ALA A 119 15.25 13.39 -16.66
C ALA A 119 15.99 14.72 -16.87
N GLY A 120 15.60 15.46 -17.91
CA GLY A 120 16.13 16.80 -18.16
C GLY A 120 15.72 17.80 -17.09
N PHE A 121 16.50 18.86 -16.91
CA PHE A 121 16.10 19.99 -16.08
C PHE A 121 14.78 20.58 -16.62
N MET A 122 13.79 20.77 -15.74
CA MET A 122 12.43 21.25 -16.10
C MET A 122 11.67 20.34 -17.09
N SER A 123 11.94 19.03 -17.09
CA SER A 123 11.18 18.05 -17.88
C SER A 123 9.69 18.04 -17.49
N LYS A 124 8.83 18.36 -18.46
CA LYS A 124 7.36 18.39 -18.27
C LYS A 124 6.79 17.00 -18.10
N SER A 125 7.33 16.00 -18.79
CA SER A 125 6.92 14.61 -18.60
C SER A 125 7.28 14.11 -17.19
N GLN A 126 8.46 14.49 -16.67
CA GLN A 126 8.87 14.13 -15.30
C GLN A 126 8.00 14.82 -14.26
N GLU A 127 7.64 16.09 -14.45
CA GLU A 127 6.68 16.80 -13.59
C GLU A 127 5.31 16.08 -13.57
N SER A 128 4.83 15.67 -14.75
CA SER A 128 3.57 14.90 -14.88
C SER A 128 3.65 13.52 -14.20
N LEU A 129 4.81 12.85 -14.26
CA LEU A 129 5.04 11.58 -13.57
C LEU A 129 5.01 11.76 -12.03
N GLU A 130 5.58 12.85 -11.53
CA GLU A 130 5.55 13.18 -10.11
C GLU A 130 4.15 13.48 -9.61
N GLU A 131 3.35 14.19 -10.40
CA GLU A 131 1.93 14.42 -10.12
C GLU A 131 1.14 13.12 -10.10
N ALA A 132 1.31 12.25 -11.10
CA ALA A 132 0.67 10.95 -11.13
C ALA A 132 1.04 10.07 -9.92
N SER A 133 2.29 10.15 -9.44
CA SER A 133 2.71 9.44 -8.22
C SER A 133 2.07 10.00 -6.95
N LYS A 134 1.87 11.33 -6.88
CA LYS A 134 1.10 11.94 -5.79
C LYS A 134 -0.36 11.50 -5.81
N GLU A 135 -0.97 11.37 -6.98
CA GLU A 135 -2.33 10.81 -7.14
C GLU A 135 -2.41 9.38 -6.61
N VAL A 136 -1.45 8.51 -6.98
CA VAL A 136 -1.38 7.13 -6.44
C VAL A 136 -1.27 7.15 -4.92
N GLY A 137 -0.35 7.94 -4.37
CA GLY A 137 -0.19 8.04 -2.92
C GLY A 137 -1.46 8.55 -2.20
N ALA A 138 -2.21 9.46 -2.82
CA ALA A 138 -3.48 9.94 -2.29
C ALA A 138 -4.56 8.85 -2.30
N ALA A 139 -4.67 8.10 -3.40
CA ALA A 139 -5.60 6.97 -3.50
C ALA A 139 -5.27 5.87 -2.48
N CYS A 140 -3.98 5.51 -2.32
CA CYS A 140 -3.53 4.54 -1.31
C CYS A 140 -3.88 5.00 0.12
N ARG A 141 -3.68 6.28 0.45
CA ARG A 141 -4.08 6.83 1.77
C ARG A 141 -5.59 6.83 1.98
N ALA A 142 -6.37 7.07 0.92
CA ALA A 142 -7.83 6.98 1.00
C ALA A 142 -8.28 5.54 1.31
N LEU A 143 -7.73 4.55 0.61
CA LEU A 143 -7.97 3.13 0.86
C LEU A 143 -7.62 2.76 2.30
N VAL A 144 -6.42 3.14 2.79
CA VAL A 144 -5.99 2.83 4.16
C VAL A 144 -6.96 3.41 5.19
N ARG A 145 -7.41 4.66 5.03
CA ARG A 145 -8.36 5.29 5.95
C ARG A 145 -9.71 4.54 5.98
N GLN A 146 -10.20 4.10 4.83
CA GLN A 146 -11.44 3.32 4.76
C GLN A 146 -11.29 1.98 5.46
N VAL A 147 -10.20 1.26 5.18
CA VAL A 147 -9.92 -0.03 5.82
C VAL A 147 -9.76 0.10 7.33
N GLN A 148 -9.13 1.19 7.81
CA GLN A 148 -9.05 1.49 9.24
C GLN A 148 -10.41 1.77 9.88
N SER A 149 -11.30 2.47 9.18
CA SER A 149 -12.68 2.66 9.64
C SER A 149 -13.39 1.31 9.79
N MET A 150 -13.28 0.44 8.78
CA MET A 150 -13.86 -0.90 8.82
C MET A 150 -13.36 -1.72 10.02
N ILE A 151 -12.05 -1.70 10.29
CA ILE A 151 -11.48 -2.40 11.46
C ILE A 151 -12.10 -1.86 12.76
N LYS A 152 -12.14 -0.53 12.90
CA LYS A 152 -12.69 0.12 14.10
C LYS A 152 -14.18 -0.20 14.30
N ASP A 153 -14.95 -0.30 13.23
CA ASP A 153 -16.38 -0.60 13.31
C ASP A 153 -16.63 -2.09 13.62
N ARG A 154 -15.72 -2.98 13.22
CA ARG A 154 -15.74 -4.40 13.61
C ARG A 154 -15.51 -4.58 15.11
N ASP A 155 -14.55 -3.84 15.67
CA ASP A 155 -14.20 -3.93 17.10
C ASP A 155 -15.27 -3.31 18.01
N GLN A 156 -16.08 -2.36 17.51
CA GLN A 156 -17.23 -1.79 18.23
C GLN A 156 -18.42 -2.76 18.40
N GLY A 157 -18.40 -3.91 17.74
CA GLY A 157 -19.41 -4.96 17.87
C GLY A 157 -19.21 -5.88 19.08
N GLU A 158 -18.08 -5.79 19.78
CA GLU A 158 -17.88 -6.48 21.06
C GLU A 158 -18.74 -5.78 22.13
N GLU A 159 -19.57 -6.54 22.86
CA GLU A 159 -20.49 -6.02 23.89
C GLU A 159 -19.75 -5.05 24.82
N GLN A 160 -20.10 -3.77 24.76
CA GLN A 160 -19.60 -2.79 25.71
C GLN A 160 -20.03 -3.20 27.11
N VAL A 161 -19.07 -3.63 27.92
CA VAL A 161 -19.30 -3.99 29.32
C VAL A 161 -19.73 -2.73 30.07
N ASP A 162 -20.94 -2.74 30.62
CA ASP A 162 -21.43 -1.64 31.48
C ASP A 162 -20.76 -1.73 32.85
N TYR A 163 -19.56 -1.14 32.96
CA TYR A 163 -18.76 -1.15 34.18
C TYR A 163 -19.47 -0.50 35.38
N GLY A 164 -20.49 0.33 35.16
CA GLY A 164 -21.27 0.97 36.22
C GLY A 164 -22.26 0.03 36.93
N LYS A 165 -22.57 -1.11 36.33
CA LYS A 165 -23.46 -2.14 36.91
C LYS A 165 -22.72 -3.23 37.68
N LEU A 166 -21.39 -3.24 37.63
CA LEU A 166 -20.58 -4.24 38.31
C LEU A 166 -20.48 -3.95 39.82
N GLY A 167 -20.46 -5.01 40.64
CA GLY A 167 -20.12 -4.88 42.05
C GLY A 167 -18.66 -4.43 42.25
N ALA A 168 -18.34 -3.75 43.35
CA ALA A 168 -17.00 -3.19 43.58
C ALA A 168 -15.85 -4.21 43.46
N HIS A 169 -16.06 -5.44 43.94
CA HIS A 169 -15.07 -6.52 43.81
C HIS A 169 -14.92 -6.98 42.35
N GLU A 170 -16.04 -7.20 41.65
CA GLU A 170 -16.05 -7.63 40.25
C GLU A 170 -15.43 -6.57 39.33
N PHE A 171 -15.73 -5.29 39.56
CA PHE A 171 -15.07 -4.18 38.89
C PHE A 171 -13.55 -4.23 39.09
N LYS A 172 -13.08 -4.46 40.33
CA LYS A 172 -11.65 -4.49 40.61
C LYS A 172 -10.93 -5.67 39.96
N VAL A 173 -11.60 -6.83 39.89
CA VAL A 173 -11.09 -8.00 39.16
C VAL A 173 -10.98 -7.71 37.67
N ARG A 174 -12.05 -7.20 37.04
CA ARG A 174 -12.06 -6.80 35.62
C ARG A 174 -11.00 -5.75 35.30
N GLU A 175 -10.82 -4.75 36.17
CA GLU A 175 -9.78 -3.72 36.02
C GLU A 175 -8.38 -4.36 36.03
N MET A 176 -8.12 -5.26 36.96
CA MET A 176 -6.82 -5.96 37.05
C MET A 176 -6.59 -6.85 35.84
N GLU A 177 -7.60 -7.60 35.39
CA GLU A 177 -7.54 -8.42 34.17
C GLU A 177 -7.20 -7.57 32.94
N GLN A 178 -7.85 -6.41 32.78
CA GLN A 178 -7.56 -5.49 31.69
C GLN A 178 -6.12 -4.95 31.74
N GLN A 179 -5.61 -4.63 32.93
CA GLN A 179 -4.21 -4.21 33.11
C GLN A 179 -3.22 -5.32 32.73
N VAL A 180 -3.52 -6.57 33.08
CA VAL A 180 -2.71 -7.73 32.68
C VAL A 180 -2.72 -7.91 31.16
N GLU A 181 -3.89 -7.79 30.52
CA GLU A 181 -4.02 -7.89 29.06
C GLU A 181 -3.20 -6.78 28.36
N ILE A 182 -3.27 -5.54 28.85
CA ILE A 182 -2.46 -4.43 28.31
C ILE A 182 -0.96 -4.80 28.34
N LEU A 183 -0.45 -5.29 29.46
CA LEU A 183 0.96 -5.69 29.58
C LEU A 183 1.33 -6.83 28.63
N GLN A 184 0.42 -7.79 28.40
CA GLN A 184 0.65 -8.88 27.45
C GLN A 184 0.68 -8.39 25.99
N LEU A 185 -0.22 -7.47 25.63
CA LEU A 185 -0.27 -6.84 24.30
C LEU A 185 0.97 -5.99 24.04
N GLU A 186 1.42 -5.20 25.02
CA GLU A 186 2.65 -4.40 24.91
C GLU A 186 3.89 -5.28 24.68
N ASN A 187 4.02 -6.37 25.45
CA ASN A 187 5.10 -7.34 25.25
C ASN A 187 5.06 -7.99 23.86
N SER A 188 3.86 -8.38 23.40
CA SER A 188 3.66 -8.96 22.08
C SER A 188 4.01 -7.99 20.95
N LEU A 189 3.61 -6.72 21.08
CA LEU A 189 3.93 -5.65 20.15
C LEU A 189 5.44 -5.39 20.09
N ALA A 190 6.12 -5.34 21.24
CA ALA A 190 7.57 -5.18 21.30
C ALA A 190 8.30 -6.31 20.59
N ALA A 191 7.91 -7.56 20.84
CA ALA A 191 8.48 -8.73 20.18
C ALA A 191 8.24 -8.73 18.66
N ALA A 192 7.03 -8.36 18.21
CA ALA A 192 6.71 -8.26 16.79
C ALA A 192 7.54 -7.17 16.09
N ARG A 193 7.72 -6.00 16.73
CA ARG A 193 8.58 -4.92 16.21
C ARG A 193 10.04 -5.34 16.12
N GLN A 194 10.55 -6.07 17.11
CA GLN A 194 11.92 -6.59 17.06
C GLN A 194 12.12 -7.53 15.86
N ARG A 195 11.24 -8.52 15.68
CA ARG A 195 11.29 -9.45 14.54
C ARG A 195 11.24 -8.72 13.20
N LEU A 196 10.35 -7.75 13.05
CA LEU A 196 10.29 -6.93 11.82
C LEU A 196 11.59 -6.15 11.59
N GLY A 197 12.20 -5.62 12.66
CA GLY A 197 13.50 -4.96 12.59
C GLY A 197 14.63 -5.88 12.13
N GLU A 198 14.65 -7.12 12.64
CA GLU A 198 15.61 -8.15 12.22
C GLU A 198 15.46 -8.52 10.73
N MET A 199 14.23 -8.72 10.26
CA MET A 199 13.96 -8.97 8.83
C MET A 199 14.46 -7.83 7.95
N ARG A 200 14.24 -6.57 8.36
CA ARG A 200 14.72 -5.40 7.61
C ARG A 200 16.24 -5.33 7.55
N LYS A 201 16.95 -5.69 8.61
CA LYS A 201 18.43 -5.71 8.62
C LYS A 201 18.98 -6.65 7.55
N VAL A 202 18.39 -7.83 7.39
CA VAL A 202 18.78 -8.79 6.34
C VAL A 202 18.59 -8.18 4.96
N SER A 203 17.44 -7.54 4.72
CA SER A 203 17.14 -6.89 3.44
C SER A 203 18.07 -5.71 3.08
N TYR A 204 18.77 -5.10 4.05
CA TYR A 204 19.75 -4.04 3.78
C TYR A 204 21.17 -4.56 3.54
N GLN A 205 21.43 -5.85 3.78
CA GLN A 205 22.72 -6.49 3.56
C GLN A 205 22.84 -7.15 2.17
N GLU A 206 21.72 -7.30 1.47
CA GLU A 206 21.64 -7.68 0.06
C GLU A 206 21.67 -6.45 -0.87
#